data_AF-A0A534I6C7-F1
#
_entry.id   AF-A0A534I6C7-F1
#
_cell.length_a   1.000
_cell.length_b   1.000
_cell.length_c   1.000
_cell.angle_alpha   90.00
_cell.angle_beta   90.00
_cell.angle_gamma   90.00
#
_symmetry.space_group_name_H-M   'P 1'
#
loop_
_entity.id
_entity.type
_entity.pdbx_description
1 polymer ?
#
loop_
_entity_poly.entity_id
_entity_poly.type
_entity_poly.pdbx_seq_one_letter_code
_entity_poly.pdbx_strand_id
1 'polypeptide(L)'
;MLIAPSMRYVERAFDATKYGRCSSEPFVMIHLPSAVHAGLAPPGKHVAVLHVQYTPYRLREGEWGELRDTVAERALRVVEAHLPGFTSRVRERMVLSPVDLESRFGLREGAVSRGELALDQLLFMRPVPDLAGHAAPVVGLHLCGAGTHPGPGIVGASGRMAARATLKELRAGA
;
A
#
# COMPACT_ATOMS: atom_id res chain seq x y z
N MET A 1 -8.50 12.71 1.15
CA MET A 1 -9.94 12.51 0.90
C MET A 1 -10.18 11.03 0.65
N LEU A 2 -11.25 10.47 1.20
CA LEU A 2 -11.64 9.09 0.99
C LEU A 2 -12.98 9.03 0.25
N ILE A 3 -13.07 8.27 -0.85
CA ILE A 3 -14.32 8.03 -1.58
C ILE A 3 -14.77 6.59 -1.31
N ALA A 4 -15.67 6.46 -0.35
CA ALA A 4 -16.31 5.21 0.05
C ALA A 4 -17.70 5.52 0.62
N PRO A 5 -18.71 5.84 -0.23
CA PRO A 5 -19.96 6.46 0.20
C PRO A 5 -20.80 5.65 1.19
N SER A 6 -20.63 4.32 1.25
CA SER A 6 -21.32 3.44 2.18
C SER A 6 -20.54 2.13 2.38
N MET A 7 -20.84 1.38 3.43
CA MET A 7 -20.28 0.04 3.63
C MET A 7 -20.55 -0.87 2.43
N ARG A 8 -21.78 -0.87 1.92
CA ARG A 8 -22.18 -1.65 0.74
C ARG A 8 -21.36 -1.31 -0.52
N TYR A 9 -20.91 -0.05 -0.66
CA TYR A 9 -20.02 0.34 -1.74
C TYR A 9 -18.64 -0.33 -1.59
N VAL A 10 -18.09 -0.32 -0.38
CA VAL A 10 -16.81 -0.96 -0.04
C VAL A 10 -16.89 -2.47 -0.27
N GLU A 11 -17.94 -3.12 0.22
CA GLU A 11 -18.20 -4.55 0.02
C GLU A 11 -18.27 -4.91 -1.46
N ARG A 12 -19.05 -4.16 -2.25
CA ARG A 12 -19.15 -4.38 -3.70
C ARG A 12 -17.81 -4.20 -4.42
N ALA A 13 -17.04 -3.18 -4.02
CA ALA A 13 -15.71 -2.95 -4.58
C ALA A 13 -14.75 -4.11 -4.27
N PHE A 14 -14.82 -4.67 -3.05
CA PHE A 14 -14.03 -5.82 -2.63
C PHE A 14 -14.51 -7.15 -3.24
N ASP A 15 -15.81 -7.34 -3.44
CA ASP A 15 -16.37 -8.56 -4.01
C ASP A 15 -15.81 -8.87 -5.41
N ALA A 16 -15.56 -7.84 -6.23
CA ALA A 16 -14.93 -8.02 -7.53
C ALA A 16 -13.57 -8.73 -7.40
N THR A 17 -12.77 -8.35 -6.40
CA THR A 17 -11.45 -8.92 -6.13
C THR A 17 -11.53 -10.40 -5.78
N LYS A 18 -12.55 -10.82 -5.03
CA LYS A 18 -12.78 -12.24 -4.68
C LYS A 18 -12.89 -13.13 -5.91
N TYR A 19 -13.35 -12.58 -7.03
CA TYR A 19 -13.47 -13.28 -8.31
C TYR A 19 -12.35 -12.93 -9.30
N GLY A 20 -11.22 -12.38 -8.83
CA GLY A 20 -10.07 -12.02 -9.66
C GLY A 20 -10.35 -10.86 -10.61
N ARG A 21 -11.32 -9.99 -10.31
CA ARG A 21 -11.71 -8.84 -11.14
C ARG A 21 -11.46 -7.53 -10.41
N CYS A 22 -11.33 -6.44 -11.18
CA CYS A 22 -11.27 -5.09 -10.64
C CYS A 22 -12.67 -4.46 -10.67
N SER A 23 -13.05 -3.75 -9.58
CA SER A 23 -14.33 -3.04 -9.50
C SER A 23 -14.50 -2.02 -10.65
N SER A 24 -15.74 -1.84 -11.13
CA SER A 24 -16.12 -0.72 -12.01
C SER A 24 -16.25 0.60 -11.26
N GLU A 25 -16.49 0.53 -9.95
CA GLU A 25 -16.61 1.65 -9.01
C GLU A 25 -15.66 1.39 -7.83
N PRO A 26 -14.36 1.64 -7.98
CA PRO A 26 -13.40 1.29 -6.94
C PRO A 26 -13.47 2.24 -5.74
N PHE A 27 -13.11 1.72 -4.57
CA PHE A 27 -12.69 2.53 -3.43
C PHE A 27 -11.43 3.32 -3.81
N VAL A 28 -11.46 4.65 -3.60
CA VAL A 28 -10.33 5.53 -3.92
C VAL A 28 -9.99 6.39 -2.72
N MET A 29 -8.72 6.38 -2.33
CA MET A 29 -8.16 7.29 -1.34
C MET A 29 -7.19 8.26 -2.02
N ILE A 30 -7.44 9.57 -1.85
CA ILE A 30 -6.67 10.64 -2.49
C ILE A 30 -5.85 11.40 -1.47
N HIS A 31 -4.56 11.58 -1.76
CA HIS A 31 -3.65 12.41 -0.97
C HIS A 31 -2.92 13.42 -1.85
N LEU A 32 -2.72 14.64 -1.33
CA LEU A 32 -1.97 15.69 -2.02
C LEU A 32 -0.70 16.02 -1.22
N PRO A 33 0.39 15.23 -1.34
CA PRO A 33 1.58 15.43 -0.54
C PRO A 33 2.22 16.82 -0.77
N SER A 34 2.10 17.35 -1.98
CA SER A 34 2.55 18.70 -2.35
C SER A 34 1.83 19.85 -1.63
N ALA A 35 0.65 19.59 -1.02
CA ALA A 35 -0.03 20.60 -0.21
C ALA A 35 0.71 20.88 1.12
N VAL A 36 1.49 19.91 1.60
CA VAL A 36 2.30 20.03 2.82
C VAL A 36 3.79 20.25 2.48
N HIS A 37 4.25 19.68 1.37
CA HIS A 37 5.65 19.77 0.93
C HIS A 37 5.74 20.40 -0.45
N ALA A 38 5.88 21.73 -0.49
CA ALA A 38 5.86 22.52 -1.73
C ALA A 38 6.90 22.08 -2.76
N GLY A 39 8.05 21.54 -2.34
CA GLY A 39 9.10 21.03 -3.24
C GLY A 39 8.72 19.81 -4.08
N LEU A 40 7.56 19.19 -3.84
CA LEU A 40 7.10 18.03 -4.60
C LEU A 40 6.38 18.39 -5.91
N ALA A 41 6.06 19.66 -6.15
CA ALA A 41 5.42 20.11 -7.38
C ALA A 41 5.91 21.52 -7.80
N PRO A 42 5.89 21.85 -9.10
CA PRO A 42 6.13 23.22 -9.55
C PRO A 42 5.12 24.21 -8.94
N PRO A 43 5.45 25.51 -8.85
CA PRO A 43 4.52 26.54 -8.36
C PRO A 43 3.16 26.50 -9.07
N GLY A 44 2.08 26.54 -8.29
CA GLY A 44 0.70 26.48 -8.80
C GLY A 44 0.26 25.10 -9.31
N LYS A 45 1.04 24.03 -9.08
CA LYS A 45 0.72 22.64 -9.41
C LYS A 45 0.67 21.80 -8.14
N HIS A 46 0.01 20.65 -8.24
CA HIS A 46 -0.03 19.66 -7.16
C HIS A 46 0.20 18.26 -7.72
N VAL A 47 0.91 17.45 -6.93
CA VAL A 47 0.88 15.99 -7.09
C VAL A 47 -0.30 15.46 -6.29
N ALA A 48 -1.18 14.72 -6.96
CA ALA A 48 -2.26 13.96 -6.35
C ALA A 48 -1.97 12.46 -6.48
N VAL A 49 -1.99 11.75 -5.36
CA VAL A 49 -1.77 10.31 -5.28
C VAL A 49 -3.11 9.64 -5.01
N LEU A 50 -3.56 8.80 -5.94
CA LEU A 50 -4.80 8.03 -5.84
C LEU A 50 -4.43 6.59 -5.52
N HIS A 51 -4.76 6.13 -4.32
CA HIS A 51 -4.69 4.73 -3.94
C HIS A 51 -6.02 4.06 -4.23
N VAL A 52 -6.02 3.17 -5.22
CA VAL A 52 -7.16 2.32 -5.58
C VAL A 52 -7.07 1.05 -4.75
N GLN A 53 -8.09 0.79 -3.93
CA GLN A 53 -8.08 -0.37 -3.03
C GLN A 53 -8.88 -1.54 -3.61
N TYR A 54 -8.53 -2.74 -3.16
CA TYR A 54 -9.12 -4.02 -3.59
C TYR A 54 -8.90 -4.33 -5.07
N THR A 55 -7.64 -4.38 -5.48
CA THR A 55 -7.24 -4.91 -6.78
C THR A 55 -6.55 -6.26 -6.60
N PRO A 56 -6.92 -7.28 -7.38
CA PRO A 56 -6.27 -8.59 -7.26
C PRO A 56 -4.90 -8.54 -7.93
N TYR A 57 -3.93 -9.27 -7.37
CA TYR A 57 -2.63 -9.43 -8.04
C TYR A 57 -2.76 -10.26 -9.32
N ARG A 58 -3.41 -11.43 -9.24
CA ARG A 58 -3.75 -12.26 -10.40
C ARG A 58 -5.15 -11.91 -10.91
N LEU A 59 -5.24 -11.49 -12.16
CA LEU A 59 -6.51 -11.26 -12.82
C LEU A 59 -7.12 -12.59 -13.27
N ARG A 60 -8.46 -12.68 -13.23
CA ARG A 60 -9.20 -13.83 -13.76
C ARG A 60 -9.12 -13.88 -15.29
N GLU A 61 -9.10 -12.72 -15.92
CA GLU A 61 -9.11 -12.53 -17.37
C GLU A 61 -8.17 -11.36 -17.71
N GLY A 62 -7.29 -11.55 -18.70
CA GLY A 62 -6.33 -10.55 -19.16
C GLY A 62 -5.13 -10.34 -18.23
N GLU A 63 -4.26 -9.41 -18.60
CA GLU A 63 -3.04 -9.08 -17.86
C GLU A 63 -3.02 -7.62 -17.40
N TRP A 64 -2.24 -7.33 -16.34
CA TRP A 64 -2.16 -5.97 -15.81
C TRP A 64 -1.64 -4.95 -16.82
N GLY A 65 -0.78 -5.37 -17.76
CA GLY A 65 -0.31 -4.51 -18.86
C GLY A 65 -1.44 -3.94 -19.72
N GLU A 66 -2.57 -4.65 -19.83
CA GLU A 66 -3.74 -4.25 -20.62
C GLU A 66 -4.79 -3.55 -19.76
N LEU A 67 -5.00 -4.03 -18.53
CA LEU A 67 -6.11 -3.59 -17.68
C LEU A 67 -5.78 -2.36 -16.82
N ARG A 68 -4.49 -2.08 -16.57
CA ARG A 68 -4.05 -1.01 -15.64
C ARG A 68 -4.69 0.34 -15.96
N ASP A 69 -4.63 0.77 -17.20
CA ASP A 69 -5.12 2.09 -17.60
C ASP A 69 -6.66 2.14 -17.53
N THR A 70 -7.34 1.02 -17.85
CA THR A 70 -8.79 0.89 -17.66
C THR A 70 -9.21 1.04 -16.20
N VAL A 71 -8.44 0.48 -15.26
CA VAL A 71 -8.68 0.65 -13.82
C VAL A 71 -8.45 2.11 -13.40
N ALA A 72 -7.41 2.77 -13.93
CA ALA A 72 -7.17 4.18 -13.69
C ALA A 72 -8.33 5.06 -14.18
N GLU A 73 -8.88 4.81 -15.37
CA GLU A 73 -10.05 5.55 -15.88
C GLU A 73 -11.28 5.37 -14.99
N ARG A 74 -11.51 4.16 -14.45
CA ARG A 74 -12.60 3.91 -13.48
C ARG A 74 -12.39 4.71 -12.19
N ALA A 75 -11.17 4.73 -11.66
CA ALA A 75 -10.84 5.53 -10.49
C ALA A 75 -11.05 7.02 -10.76
N LEU A 76 -10.55 7.54 -11.88
CA LEU A 76 -10.72 8.95 -12.27
C LEU A 76 -12.19 9.33 -12.44
N ARG A 77 -13.03 8.45 -13.01
CA ARG A 77 -14.48 8.66 -13.11
C ARG A 77 -15.15 8.77 -11.74
N VAL A 78 -14.76 7.90 -10.79
CA VAL A 78 -15.25 7.97 -9.41
C VAL A 78 -14.82 9.29 -8.76
N VAL A 79 -13.58 9.72 -8.98
CA VAL A 79 -13.09 11.01 -8.49
C VAL A 79 -13.85 12.17 -9.11
N GLU A 80 -14.03 12.20 -10.42
CA GLU A 80 -14.73 13.26 -11.15
C GLU A 80 -16.18 13.43 -10.64
N ALA A 81 -16.87 12.33 -10.34
CA ALA A 81 -18.21 12.36 -9.78
C ALA A 81 -18.30 13.04 -8.39
N HIS A 82 -17.20 13.03 -7.62
CA HIS A 82 -17.13 13.65 -6.28
C HIS A 82 -16.37 14.99 -6.28
N LEU A 83 -15.51 15.21 -7.26
CA LEU A 83 -14.70 16.41 -7.48
C LEU A 83 -14.82 16.85 -8.95
N PRO A 84 -15.94 17.47 -9.34
CA PRO A 84 -16.14 17.92 -10.72
C PRO A 84 -15.03 18.87 -11.19
N GLY A 85 -14.54 18.63 -12.40
CA GLY A 85 -13.42 19.35 -13.01
C GLY A 85 -12.03 18.82 -12.61
N PHE A 86 -11.93 17.76 -11.80
CA PHE A 86 -10.64 17.19 -11.41
C PHE A 86 -9.85 16.66 -12.61
N THR A 87 -10.48 15.84 -13.45
CA THR A 87 -9.84 15.21 -14.61
C THR A 87 -9.32 16.24 -15.62
N SER A 88 -10.03 17.36 -15.80
CA SER A 88 -9.60 18.47 -16.66
C SER A 88 -8.30 19.16 -16.21
N ARG A 89 -7.91 18.97 -14.94
CA ARG A 89 -6.69 19.56 -14.34
C ARG A 89 -5.50 18.60 -14.36
N VAL A 90 -5.72 17.33 -14.71
CA VAL A 90 -4.65 16.33 -14.83
C VAL A 90 -3.79 16.67 -16.05
N ARG A 91 -2.51 16.96 -15.82
CA ARG A 91 -1.54 17.27 -16.90
C ARG A 91 -0.73 16.06 -17.30
N GLU A 92 -0.32 15.29 -16.30
CA GLU A 92 0.47 14.08 -16.45
C GLU A 92 -0.06 13.04 -15.47
N ARG A 93 0.11 11.77 -15.82
CA ARG A 93 -0.27 10.65 -14.96
C ARG A 93 0.74 9.51 -15.09
N MET A 94 1.00 8.87 -13.96
CA MET A 94 1.69 7.59 -13.88
C MET A 94 0.76 6.63 -13.15
N VAL A 95 0.53 5.47 -13.75
CA VAL A 95 -0.29 4.41 -13.14
C VAL A 95 0.63 3.25 -12.79
N LEU A 96 0.49 2.71 -11.58
CA LEU A 96 1.24 1.56 -11.11
C LEU A 96 0.25 0.46 -10.72
N SER A 97 0.34 -0.67 -11.41
CA SER A 97 -0.37 -1.90 -11.07
C SER A 97 0.33 -2.65 -9.91
N PRO A 98 -0.32 -3.64 -9.28
CA PRO A 98 0.34 -4.53 -8.32
C PRO A 98 1.64 -5.18 -8.85
N VAL A 99 1.69 -5.53 -10.13
CA VAL A 99 2.89 -6.10 -10.78
C VAL A 99 4.00 -5.04 -10.90
N ASP A 100 3.65 -3.80 -11.26
CA ASP A 100 4.61 -2.69 -11.30
C ASP A 100 5.18 -2.40 -9.91
N LEU A 101 4.35 -2.45 -8.88
CA LEU A 101 4.77 -2.25 -7.49
C LEU A 101 5.73 -3.33 -7.02
N GLU A 102 5.47 -4.58 -7.38
CA GLU A 102 6.36 -5.70 -7.09
C GLU A 102 7.70 -5.55 -7.81
N SER A 103 7.67 -5.34 -9.12
CA SER A 103 8.88 -5.22 -9.94
C SER A 103 9.76 -4.04 -9.51
N ARG A 104 9.15 -2.87 -9.26
CA ARG A 104 9.89 -1.62 -8.99
C ARG A 104 10.35 -1.47 -7.55
N PHE A 105 9.57 -1.96 -6.58
CA PHE A 105 9.80 -1.70 -5.16
C PHE A 105 10.00 -2.98 -4.32
N GLY A 106 9.98 -4.15 -4.98
CA GLY A 106 10.02 -5.45 -4.31
C GLY A 106 8.81 -5.70 -3.43
N LEU A 107 7.68 -5.01 -3.66
CA LEU A 107 6.45 -5.20 -2.90
C LEU A 107 5.74 -6.46 -3.41
N ARG A 108 6.05 -7.60 -2.80
CA ARG A 108 5.48 -8.90 -3.18
C ARG A 108 3.96 -8.80 -3.33
N GLU A 109 3.44 -9.21 -4.47
CA GLU A 109 2.02 -9.13 -4.85
C GLU A 109 1.40 -7.72 -4.77
N GLY A 110 2.21 -6.66 -4.80
CA GLY A 110 1.78 -5.28 -4.61
C GLY A 110 1.44 -4.91 -3.15
N ALA A 111 1.76 -5.78 -2.19
CA ALA A 111 1.42 -5.58 -0.78
C ALA A 111 2.30 -4.51 -0.12
N VAL A 112 1.79 -3.28 -0.03
CA VAL A 112 2.43 -2.15 0.67
C VAL A 112 2.72 -2.48 2.14
N SER A 113 1.86 -3.31 2.75
CA SER A 113 1.99 -3.82 4.11
C SER A 113 3.00 -4.96 4.26
N ARG A 114 3.67 -5.42 3.19
CA ARG A 114 4.62 -6.57 3.23
C ARG A 114 4.00 -7.83 3.86
N GLY A 115 2.75 -8.13 3.52
CA GLY A 115 1.92 -9.19 4.10
C GLY A 115 0.48 -8.72 4.28
N GLU A 116 -0.45 -9.64 4.52
CA GLU A 116 -1.83 -9.27 4.82
C GLU A 116 -1.94 -8.68 6.23
N LEU A 117 -3.03 -7.96 6.50
CA LEU A 117 -3.37 -7.47 7.84
C LEU A 117 -4.49 -8.32 8.45
N ALA A 118 -4.40 -9.64 8.24
CA ALA A 118 -5.25 -10.63 8.88
C ALA A 118 -4.85 -10.79 10.37
N LEU A 119 -5.74 -11.31 11.19
CA LEU A 119 -5.51 -11.43 12.65
C LEU A 119 -4.28 -12.28 12.98
N ASP A 120 -4.01 -13.30 12.18
CA ASP A 120 -2.86 -14.19 12.27
C ASP A 120 -1.59 -13.61 11.62
N GLN A 121 -1.68 -12.46 10.96
CA GLN A 121 -0.57 -11.73 10.32
C GLN A 121 -0.49 -10.28 10.82
N LEU A 122 -0.82 -10.01 12.09
CA LEU A 122 -0.78 -8.68 12.67
C LEU A 122 0.02 -8.64 13.99
N LEU A 123 0.59 -7.48 14.31
CA LEU A 123 1.35 -7.24 15.54
C LEU A 123 2.48 -8.27 15.71
N PHE A 124 2.52 -8.96 16.85
CA PHE A 124 3.57 -9.91 17.21
C PHE A 124 3.48 -11.21 16.40
N MET A 125 2.36 -11.48 15.74
CA MET A 125 2.20 -12.62 14.84
C MET A 125 2.93 -12.43 13.50
N ARG A 126 3.76 -11.39 13.35
CA ARG A 126 4.33 -11.01 12.06
C ARG A 126 5.86 -10.86 12.10
N PRO A 127 6.62 -11.73 11.39
CA PRO A 127 6.13 -12.83 10.55
C PRO A 127 5.62 -14.05 11.34
N VAL A 128 6.16 -14.28 12.53
CA VAL A 128 5.72 -15.29 13.51
C VAL A 128 6.05 -14.78 14.93
N PRO A 129 5.37 -15.26 15.98
CA PRO A 129 5.60 -14.83 17.37
C PRO A 129 7.06 -14.84 17.82
N ASP A 130 7.81 -15.88 17.47
CA ASP A 130 9.21 -16.07 17.88
C ASP A 130 10.13 -14.94 17.36
N LEU A 131 9.72 -14.27 16.28
CA LEU A 131 10.49 -13.19 15.63
C LEU A 131 9.98 -11.79 16.01
N ALA A 132 8.98 -11.68 16.90
CA ALA A 132 8.47 -10.39 17.38
C ALA A 132 9.52 -9.59 18.16
N GLY A 133 10.54 -10.27 18.70
CA GLY A 133 11.69 -9.66 19.36
C GLY A 133 12.74 -9.08 18.41
N HIS A 134 12.54 -9.17 17.09
CA HIS A 134 13.43 -8.69 16.01
C HIS A 134 14.78 -9.40 15.86
N ALA A 135 15.23 -10.19 16.83
CA ALA A 135 16.38 -11.09 16.65
C ALA A 135 15.93 -12.35 15.87
N ALA A 136 16.69 -12.74 14.84
CA ALA A 136 16.44 -13.95 14.09
C ALA A 136 17.24 -15.15 14.66
N PRO A 137 16.95 -16.39 14.23
CA PRO A 137 17.70 -17.57 14.69
C PRO A 137 19.15 -17.59 14.20
N VAL A 138 19.49 -16.78 13.20
CA VAL A 138 20.85 -16.60 12.72
C VAL A 138 21.50 -15.49 13.56
N VAL A 139 22.61 -15.81 14.22
CA VAL A 139 23.37 -14.86 15.06
C VAL A 139 23.75 -13.62 14.26
N GLY A 140 23.57 -12.45 14.85
CA GLY A 140 23.80 -11.15 14.19
C GLY A 140 22.73 -10.72 13.17
N LEU A 141 21.76 -11.57 12.83
CA LEU A 141 20.67 -11.20 11.92
C LEU A 141 19.46 -10.64 12.69
N HIS A 142 19.06 -9.43 12.30
CA HIS A 142 17.89 -8.76 12.87
C HIS A 142 16.90 -8.37 11.78
N LEU A 143 15.62 -8.53 12.08
CA LEU A 143 14.53 -8.21 11.17
C LEU A 143 13.94 -6.84 11.49
N CYS A 144 13.67 -6.04 10.46
CA CYS A 144 13.03 -4.75 10.61
C CYS A 144 12.13 -4.42 9.43
N GLY A 145 11.36 -3.35 9.59
CA GLY A 145 10.51 -2.78 8.55
C GLY A 145 9.08 -3.27 8.60
N ALA A 146 8.33 -2.86 7.58
CA ALA A 146 6.90 -3.04 7.49
C ALA A 146 6.45 -4.49 7.28
N GLY A 147 7.32 -5.50 7.41
CA GLY A 147 7.01 -6.95 7.46
C GLY A 147 7.05 -7.56 8.88
N THR A 148 7.54 -6.80 9.86
CA THR A 148 7.75 -7.26 11.24
C THR A 148 6.80 -6.58 12.23
N HIS A 149 6.75 -7.07 13.46
CA HIS A 149 6.11 -6.36 14.58
C HIS A 149 6.62 -4.90 14.66
N PRO A 150 5.75 -3.90 14.94
CA PRO A 150 4.32 -4.00 15.21
C PRO A 150 3.40 -3.99 13.98
N GLY A 151 3.93 -3.81 12.78
CA GLY A 151 3.11 -3.70 11.56
C GLY A 151 3.48 -2.50 10.68
N PRO A 152 2.88 -2.39 9.48
CA PRO A 152 2.90 -1.16 8.70
C PRO A 152 2.15 -0.03 9.42
N GLY A 153 2.42 1.22 9.06
CA GLY A 153 1.70 2.40 9.57
C GLY A 153 2.20 2.94 10.92
N ILE A 154 2.98 2.17 11.69
CA ILE A 154 3.62 2.66 12.91
C ILE A 154 5.05 3.10 12.58
N VAL A 155 5.16 4.36 12.17
CA VAL A 155 6.41 4.95 11.65
C VAL A 155 7.56 4.79 12.65
N GLY A 156 8.65 4.17 12.20
CA GLY A 156 9.91 4.04 12.96
C GLY A 156 9.90 3.03 14.11
N ALA A 157 8.75 2.48 14.52
CA ALA A 157 8.68 1.58 15.68
C ALA A 157 9.46 0.28 15.48
N SER A 158 9.20 -0.43 14.38
CA SER A 158 9.92 -1.67 14.04
C SER A 158 11.44 -1.43 13.94
N GLY A 159 11.87 -0.35 13.28
CA GLY A 159 13.29 0.00 13.17
C GLY A 159 13.93 0.28 14.54
N ARG A 160 13.23 1.00 15.42
CA ARG A 160 13.69 1.26 16.80
C ARG A 160 13.79 -0.03 17.62
N MET A 161 12.85 -0.95 17.46
CA MET A 161 12.84 -2.23 18.16
C MET A 161 13.97 -3.14 17.69
N ALA A 162 14.17 -3.23 16.37
CA ALA A 162 15.30 -3.95 15.78
C ALA A 162 16.65 -3.39 16.28
N ALA A 163 16.83 -2.06 16.26
CA ALA A 163 18.05 -1.43 16.78
C ALA A 163 18.30 -1.75 18.26
N ARG A 164 17.24 -1.80 19.08
CA ARG A 164 17.35 -2.20 20.50
C ARG A 164 17.73 -3.67 20.67
N ALA A 165 17.19 -4.56 19.85
CA ALA A 165 17.56 -5.96 19.84
C ALA A 165 19.05 -6.12 19.48
N THR A 166 19.51 -5.43 18.43
CA THR A 166 20.93 -5.42 18.02
C THR A 166 21.85 -4.90 19.13
N LEU A 167 21.50 -3.78 19.77
CA LEU A 167 22.29 -3.25 20.88
C LEU A 167 22.34 -4.19 22.09
N LYS A 168 21.28 -4.97 22.32
CA LYS A 168 21.25 -5.97 23.40
C LYS A 168 22.21 -7.13 23.10
N GLU A 169 22.20 -7.65 21.88
CA GLU A 169 23.10 -8.73 21.45
C GLU A 169 24.57 -8.30 21.50
N LEU A 170 24.90 -7.12 20.96
CA LEU A 170 26.27 -6.58 20.98
C LEU A 170 26.81 -6.39 22.40
N ARG A 171 25.96 -6.00 23.36
CA ARG A 171 26.35 -5.86 24.78
C ARG A 171 26.55 -7.20 25.48
N ALA A 172 25.96 -8.27 24.97
CA ALA A 172 26.09 -9.61 25.55
C ALA A 172 27.39 -10.33 25.10
N GLY A 173 28.20 -9.70 24.24
CA GLY A 173 29.50 -10.24 23.83
C GLY A 173 29.44 -11.29 22.72
N ALA A 174 28.42 -11.22 21.85
CA ALA A 174 28.32 -12.00 20.62
C ALA A 174 29.16 -11.39 19.50
#